data_AF-A0A377WP34-F1
#
_entry.id   AF-A0A377WP34-F1
#
_cell.length_a   1.000
_cell.length_b   1.000
_cell.length_c   1.000
_cell.angle_alpha   90.00
_cell.angle_beta   90.00
_cell.angle_gamma   90.00
#
_symmetry.space_group_name_H-M   'P 1'
#
loop_
_entity.id
_entity.type
_entity.pdbx_description
1 polymer ?
#
loop_
_entity_poly.entity_id
_entity_poly.type
_entity_poly.pdbx_seq_one_letter_code
_entity_poly.pdbx_strand_id
1 'polypeptide(L)' 'MDDIVLVSEDDIRQSMVALIQRNKVITEGAGALACAALLSGKLDSYIQNRKTVSLISGGNIDLSRVSQITGFVDA' A
#
# COMPACT_ATOMS: atom_id res chain seq x y z
N MET A 1 -17.01 -8.21 -10.68
CA MET A 1 -15.61 -7.77 -10.85
C MET A 1 -15.58 -7.01 -12.16
N ASP A 2 -15.29 -5.72 -12.10
CA ASP A 2 -15.42 -4.81 -13.25
C ASP A 2 -14.09 -4.60 -13.98
N ASP A 3 -12.96 -4.63 -13.26
CA ASP A 3 -11.63 -4.43 -13.82
C ASP A 3 -10.53 -5.09 -12.96
N ILE A 4 -9.34 -5.28 -13.54
CA ILE A 4 -8.10 -5.70 -12.87
C ILE A 4 -6.99 -4.72 -13.25
N VAL A 5 -6.45 -4.03 -12.24
CA VAL A 5 -5.33 -3.11 -12.42
C VAL A 5 -4.02 -3.73 -11.94
N LEU A 6 -2.94 -3.49 -12.68
CA LEU A 6 -1.59 -3.92 -12.31
C LEU A 6 -0.85 -2.79 -11.61
N VAL A 7 -0.08 -3.13 -10.59
CA VAL A 7 0.80 -2.21 -9.85
C VAL A 7 2.23 -2.72 -9.88
N SER A 8 3.19 -1.79 -9.87
CA SER A 8 4.61 -2.13 -9.84
C SER A 8 5.08 -2.41 -8.40
N GLU A 9 6.23 -3.07 -8.25
CA GLU A 9 6.89 -3.22 -6.95
C GLU A 9 7.16 -1.88 -6.26
N ASP A 10 7.42 -0.83 -7.04
CA ASP A 10 7.61 0.52 -6.51
C ASP A 10 6.31 1.13 -5.98
N ASP A 11 5.18 0.90 -6.67
CA ASP A 11 3.84 1.30 -6.20
C ASP A 11 3.52 0.60 -4.87
N ILE A 12 3.80 -0.71 -4.78
CA ILE A 12 3.60 -1.51 -3.56
C ILE A 12 4.44 -0.95 -2.42
N ARG A 13 5.74 -0.69 -2.67
CA ARG A 13 6.66 -0.13 -1.67
C ARG A 13 6.18 1.23 -1.16
N GLN A 14 5.81 2.13 -2.07
CA GLN A 14 5.28 3.45 -1.69
C GLN A 14 4.01 3.33 -0.85
N SER A 15 3.12 2.42 -1.20
CA SER A 15 1.92 2.15 -0.41
C SER A 15 2.22 1.60 0.98
N MET A 16 3.18 0.68 1.10
CA MET A 16 3.60 0.16 2.40
C MET A 16 4.18 1.29 3.26
N VAL A 17 5.05 2.12 2.69
CA VAL A 17 5.62 3.28 3.39
C VAL A 17 4.53 4.25 3.84
N ALA A 18 3.56 4.57 2.99
CA ALA A 18 2.44 5.45 3.35
C ALA A 18 1.60 4.86 4.49
N LEU A 19 1.21 3.60 4.40
CA LEU A 19 0.40 2.93 5.44
C LEU A 19 1.13 2.87 6.78
N ILE A 20 2.42 2.56 6.77
CA ILE A 20 3.22 2.41 7.99
C ILE A 20 3.57 3.77 8.59
N GLN A 21 4.11 4.70 7.79
CA GLN A 21 4.61 5.98 8.31
C GLN A 21 3.51 7.00 8.54
N ARG A 22 2.45 7.03 7.72
CA ARG A 22 1.39 8.05 7.78
C ARG A 22 0.13 7.54 8.47
N ASN A 23 -0.26 6.29 8.24
CA ASN A 23 -1.46 5.72 8.84
C ASN A 23 -1.18 4.88 10.10
N LYS A 24 0.10 4.59 10.41
CA LYS A 24 0.54 3.81 11.57
C LYS A 24 -0.04 2.38 11.60
N VAL A 25 -0.25 1.80 10.41
CA VAL A 25 -0.74 0.43 10.22
C VAL A 25 0.40 -0.42 9.66
N ILE A 26 0.67 -1.55 10.32
CA ILE A 26 1.57 -2.57 9.77
C ILE A 26 0.82 -3.37 8.71
N THR A 27 1.41 -3.46 7.52
CA THR A 27 0.87 -4.19 6.37
C THR A 27 1.98 -4.96 5.68
N GLU A 28 1.66 -6.11 5.11
CA GLU A 28 2.55 -6.84 4.22
C GLU A 28 2.38 -6.37 2.76
N GLY A 29 3.21 -6.88 1.83
CA GLY A 29 3.13 -6.48 0.42
C GLY A 29 1.74 -6.71 -0.19
N ALA A 30 1.13 -7.88 0.04
CA ALA A 30 -0.22 -8.19 -0.43
C ALA A 30 -1.27 -7.25 0.19
N GLY A 31 -1.16 -6.97 1.49
CA GLY A 31 -2.04 -6.05 2.22
C GLY A 31 -1.98 -4.60 1.73
N ALA A 32 -0.92 -4.21 1.02
CA ALA A 32 -0.75 -2.87 0.48
C ALA A 32 -1.25 -2.73 -0.98
N LEU A 33 -1.57 -3.81 -1.69
CA LEU A 33 -1.89 -3.78 -3.13
C LEU A 33 -3.05 -2.83 -3.48
N ALA A 34 -4.14 -2.86 -2.71
CA ALA A 34 -5.29 -2.01 -2.96
C ALA A 34 -4.95 -0.52 -2.81
N CYS A 35 -4.17 -0.16 -1.78
CA CYS A 35 -3.68 1.20 -1.60
C CYS A 35 -2.63 1.60 -2.64
N ALA A 36 -1.80 0.67 -3.13
CA ALA A 36 -0.85 0.91 -4.22
C ALA A 36 -1.59 1.32 -5.50
N ALA A 37 -2.70 0.64 -5.83
CA ALA A 37 -3.51 1.01 -6.98
C ALA A 37 -4.11 2.42 -6.82
N LEU A 38 -4.61 2.76 -5.63
CA LEU A 38 -5.13 4.11 -5.33
C LEU A 38 -4.05 5.20 -5.46
N LEU A 39 -2.85 4.97 -4.94
CA LEU A 39 -1.75 5.95 -4.96
C LEU A 39 -1.07 6.08 -6.32
N SER A 40 -1.16 5.04 -7.16
CA SER A 40 -0.57 5.05 -8.52
C SER A 40 -1.29 5.96 -9.52
N GLY A 41 -2.45 6.52 -9.16
CA GLY A 41 -3.30 7.33 -10.04
C GLY A 41 -4.11 6.52 -11.06
N LYS A 42 -3.89 5.21 -11.16
CA LYS A 42 -4.58 4.31 -12.12
C LYS A 42 -6.09 4.23 -11.88
N LEU A 43 -6.56 4.59 -10.68
CA LEU A 43 -7.97 4.55 -10.29
C LEU A 43 -8.62 5.95 -10.19
N ASP A 44 -7.93 7.02 -10.59
CA ASP A 44 -8.38 8.41 -10.37
C ASP A 44 -9.77 8.70 -10.96
N SER A 45 -10.07 8.15 -12.13
CA SER A 45 -11.37 8.30 -12.79
C SER A 45 -12.54 7.68 -12.01
N TYR A 46 -12.27 6.71 -11.12
CA TYR A 46 -13.28 6.00 -10.35
C TYR A 46 -13.47 6.56 -8.94
N ILE A 47 -12.44 7.18 -8.36
CA ILE A 47 -12.41 7.51 -6.92
C ILE A 47 -12.73 8.97 -6.60
N GLN A 48 -12.56 9.89 -7.55
CA GLN A 48 -12.85 11.31 -7.32
C GLN A 48 -14.32 11.53 -6.97
N ASN A 49 -14.59 12.25 -5.87
CA ASN A 49 -15.95 12.50 -5.35
C ASN A 49 -16.78 11.23 -5.08
N ARG A 50 -16.09 10.12 -4.75
CA ARG A 50 -16.70 8.84 -4.38
C ARG A 50 -16.17 8.39 -3.02
N LYS A 51 -16.93 7.48 -2.40
CA LYS A 51 -16.49 6.79 -1.17
C LYS A 51 -15.87 5.47 -1.61
N THR A 52 -14.57 5.32 -1.40
CA THR A 52 -13.81 4.13 -1.78
C THR A 52 -13.32 3.42 -0.52
N VAL A 53 -13.48 2.10 -0.48
CA VAL A 53 -12.95 1.26 0.58
C VAL A 53 -11.71 0.55 0.05
N SER A 54 -10.59 0.65 0.76
CA SER A 54 -9.39 -0.13 0.50
C SER A 54 -9.27 -1.25 1.52
N LEU A 55 -9.11 -2.48 1.05
CA LEU A 55 -8.90 -3.63 1.92
C LEU A 55 -7.42 -3.77 2.26
N ILE A 56 -7.08 -3.66 3.55
CA ILE A 56 -5.77 -4.05 4.07
C ILE A 56 -5.84 -5.54 4.41
N SER A 57 -5.47 -6.40 3.46
CA SER A 57 -5.76 -7.84 3.55
C SER A 57 -4.92 -8.60 4.57
N GLY A 58 -3.75 -8.09 4.95
CA GLY A 58 -2.82 -8.78 5.84
C GLY A 58 -1.68 -7.89 6.34
N GLY A 59 -1.10 -8.30 7.46
CA GLY A 59 0.01 -7.61 8.13
C GLY A 59 1.05 -8.58 8.68
N ASN A 60 1.15 -9.78 8.12
CA ASN A 60 2.06 -10.82 8.59
C ASN A 60 3.46 -10.62 8.00
N ILE A 61 4.15 -9.59 8.49
CA ILE A 61 5.48 -9.20 8.04
C ILE A 61 6.41 -9.01 9.23
N ASP A 62 7.66 -9.48 9.08
CA ASP A 62 8.69 -9.26 10.09
C ASP A 62 9.01 -7.77 10.23
N LEU A 63 9.15 -7.30 11.47
CA LEU A 63 9.48 -5.90 11.76
C LEU A 63 10.83 -5.49 11.14
N SER A 64 11.79 -6.41 11.04
CA SER A 64 13.06 -6.18 10.34
C SER A 64 12.83 -5.83 8.86
N ARG A 65 11.87 -6.49 8.20
CA ARG A 65 11.51 -6.23 6.81
C ARG A 65 10.78 -4.90 6.65
N VAL A 66 9.89 -4.57 7.58
CA VAL A 66 9.26 -3.24 7.65
C VAL A 66 10.31 -2.14 7.76
N SER A 67 11.30 -2.31 8.64
CA SER A 67 12.42 -1.38 8.83
C SER A 67 13.18 -1.13 7.53
N GLN A 68 13.54 -2.20 6.82
CA GLN A 68 14.22 -2.13 5.52
C GLN A 68 13.40 -1.37 4.46
N ILE A 69 12.09 -1.64 4.38
CA ILE A 69 11.20 -1.03 3.38
C ILE A 69 10.99 0.46 3.67
N THR A 70 10.90 0.83 4.95
CA THR A 70 10.63 2.20 5.40
C THR A 70 11.89 3.06 5.56
N GLY A 71 13.08 2.48 5.36
CA GLY A 71 14.34 3.20 5.44
C GLY A 71 14.89 3.37 6.85
N PHE A 72 14.36 2.65 7.86
CA PHE A 72 15.02 2.48 9.14
C PHE A 72 16.08 1.39 8.98
N VAL A 73 17.27 1.77 8.53
CA VAL A 73 18.46 0.93 8.61
C VAL A 73 19.41 1.63 9.57
N ASP A 74 19.53 1.06 10.77
CA ASP A 74 20.51 1.33 11.83
C ASP A 74 20.69 2.79 12.29
N ALA A 75 20.17 3.07 13.49
CA ALA A 75 20.74 4.08 14.39
C ALA A 75 21.87 3.45 15.19
#